data_AF-A0A2D8A6Q4-F1
#
_entry.id   AF-A0A2D8A6Q4-F1
#
_cell.length_a   1.000
_cell.length_b   1.000
_cell.length_c   1.000
_cell.angle_alpha   90.00
_cell.angle_beta   90.00
_cell.angle_gamma   90.00
#
_symmetry.space_group_name_H-M   'P 1'
#
loop_
_entity.id
_entity.type
_entity.pdbx_description
1 polymer ?
#
loop_
_entity_poly.entity_id
_entity_poly.type
_entity_poly.pdbx_seq_one_letter_code
_entity_poly.pdbx_strand_id
1 'polypeptide(L)'
;MMQDLLARRIQLTPRPQNDSALPLEVAMLGHCPGRVRPERLLALKDALAAIRQAGFGEVIDQILSNPASASLYHLPLPLHSASEFHDIFPDAVSAPAQYRSSLAGNLAWLAPCVEDFFANGGHRLWIVVIPEEESQQGFFAAESTDLTDTSTLRGIATLLAVPSVGSICLPDLERLQIPARLPDVPRVRLDNPEPTFIPCSQSLDDDHRERR
;
A
#
# COMPACT_ATOMS: atom_id res chain seq x y z
N MET A 1 46.94 -26.00 -9.32
CA MET A 1 45.62 -26.10 -9.98
C MET A 1 44.56 -26.05 -8.90
N MET A 2 43.54 -25.21 -9.11
CA MET A 2 42.25 -25.23 -8.41
C MET A 2 42.23 -24.66 -6.98
N GLN A 3 41.97 -23.36 -6.86
CA GLN A 3 41.01 -22.76 -5.92
C GLN A 3 41.00 -21.24 -6.12
N ASP A 4 40.32 -20.80 -7.18
CA ASP A 4 39.93 -19.39 -7.32
C ASP A 4 38.59 -19.37 -8.06
N LEU A 5 37.56 -19.82 -7.35
CA LEU A 5 36.18 -19.83 -7.84
C LEU A 5 35.28 -19.28 -6.74
N LEU A 6 34.61 -18.17 -7.09
CA LEU A 6 33.33 -17.69 -6.56
C LEU A 6 33.39 -16.67 -5.40
N ALA A 7 33.89 -15.48 -5.71
CA ALA A 7 33.41 -14.24 -5.09
C ALA A 7 33.03 -13.22 -6.19
N ARG A 8 32.21 -13.63 -7.16
CA ARG A 8 31.54 -12.67 -8.05
C ARG A 8 30.47 -11.97 -7.23
N ARG A 9 30.79 -10.77 -6.74
CA ARG A 9 29.79 -9.81 -6.25
C ARG A 9 28.70 -9.70 -7.32
N ILE A 10 27.47 -10.07 -6.97
CA ILE A 10 26.30 -9.78 -7.78
C ILE A 10 26.16 -8.26 -7.76
N GLN A 11 26.68 -7.59 -8.80
CA GLN A 11 26.27 -6.23 -9.09
C GLN A 11 24.87 -6.34 -9.70
N LEU A 12 23.85 -6.16 -8.85
CA LEU A 12 22.52 -5.82 -9.33
C LEU A 12 22.68 -4.45 -9.99
N THR A 13 22.88 -4.42 -11.30
CA THR A 13 22.77 -3.17 -12.05
C THR A 13 21.32 -2.73 -11.86
N PRO A 14 21.05 -1.64 -11.13
CA PRO A 14 19.68 -1.15 -10.98
C PRO A 14 19.13 -0.96 -12.39
N ARG A 15 17.89 -1.39 -12.60
CA ARG A 15 17.21 -1.21 -13.89
C ARG A 15 17.30 0.28 -14.23
N PRO A 16 17.74 0.66 -15.45
CA PRO A 16 17.78 2.06 -15.82
C PRO A 16 16.39 2.65 -15.62
N GLN A 17 16.31 3.71 -14.81
CA GLN A 17 15.09 4.48 -14.65
C GLN A 17 14.78 5.10 -16.01
N ASN A 18 13.77 4.56 -16.69
CA ASN A 18 13.20 5.25 -17.82
C ASN A 18 12.43 6.43 -17.25
N ASP A 19 13.04 7.61 -17.36
CA ASP A 19 12.46 8.92 -17.01
C ASP A 19 11.37 9.33 -18.01
N SER A 20 10.51 8.37 -18.42
CA SER A 20 9.26 8.73 -19.04
C SER A 20 8.43 9.37 -17.95
N ALA A 21 8.28 10.69 -18.00
CA ALA A 21 7.29 11.39 -17.20
C ALA A 21 5.97 10.62 -17.32
N LEU A 22 5.62 9.87 -16.26
CA LEU A 22 4.35 9.18 -16.21
C LEU A 22 3.31 10.29 -16.30
N PRO A 23 2.43 10.29 -17.31
CA PRO A 23 1.50 11.40 -17.51
C PRO A 23 0.53 11.55 -16.32
N LEU A 24 0.39 10.50 -15.51
CA LEU A 24 -0.50 10.41 -14.38
C LEU A 24 0.16 9.65 -13.22
N GLU A 25 0.09 10.22 -12.02
CA GLU A 25 0.55 9.66 -10.75
C GLU A 25 -0.51 8.71 -10.17
N VAL A 26 -0.08 7.84 -9.25
CA VAL A 26 -0.94 6.89 -8.54
C VAL A 26 -1.23 7.41 -7.14
N ALA A 27 -2.44 7.16 -6.65
CA ALA A 27 -2.83 7.38 -5.27
C ALA A 27 -3.35 6.10 -4.61
N MET A 28 -3.08 5.93 -3.32
CA MET A 28 -3.57 4.82 -2.50
C MET A 28 -4.29 5.34 -1.27
N LEU A 29 -5.45 4.79 -0.95
CA LEU A 29 -6.15 5.07 0.31
C LEU A 29 -6.22 3.81 1.14
N GLY A 30 -5.91 3.93 2.42
CA GLY A 30 -6.03 2.81 3.32
C GLY A 30 -5.85 3.17 4.78
N HIS A 31 -5.92 2.16 5.63
CA HIS A 31 -5.67 2.34 7.05
C HIS A 31 -4.18 2.21 7.32
N CYS A 32 -3.71 2.90 8.35
CA CYS A 32 -2.34 2.79 8.79
C CYS A 32 -2.30 2.87 10.33
N PRO A 33 -2.67 1.77 11.02
CA PRO A 33 -2.69 1.75 12.48
C PRO A 33 -1.28 1.95 13.07
N GLY A 34 -1.24 2.39 14.33
CA GLY A 34 -0.01 2.57 15.08
C GLY A 34 0.41 4.03 15.23
N ARG A 35 1.67 4.27 15.59
CA ARG A 35 2.17 5.63 15.81
C ARG A 35 2.37 6.36 14.47
N VAL A 36 2.10 7.65 14.51
CA VAL A 36 2.38 8.61 13.43
C VAL A 36 3.42 9.59 13.91
N ARG A 37 4.34 9.99 13.03
CA ARG A 37 5.39 11.00 13.29
C ARG A 37 5.23 12.21 12.36
N PRO A 38 4.30 13.14 12.64
CA PRO A 38 4.09 14.32 11.81
C PRO A 38 5.36 15.14 11.57
N GLU A 39 6.29 15.16 12.53
CA GLU A 39 7.58 15.83 12.41
C GLU A 39 8.44 15.30 11.25
N ARG A 40 8.26 14.03 10.86
CA ARG A 40 8.97 13.44 9.72
C ARG A 40 8.42 13.96 8.40
N LEU A 41 7.10 14.11 8.29
CA LEU A 41 6.47 14.78 7.16
C LEU A 41 6.95 16.25 7.06
N LEU A 42 6.98 16.96 8.18
CA LEU A 42 7.40 18.37 8.22
C LEU A 42 8.86 18.59 7.79
N ALA A 43 9.71 17.56 7.87
CA ALA A 43 11.08 17.60 7.37
C ALA A 43 11.18 17.48 5.84
N LEU A 44 10.13 16.98 5.17
CA LEU A 44 10.09 16.73 3.72
C LEU A 44 9.58 17.97 2.97
N LYS A 45 10.49 18.89 2.64
CA LYS A 45 10.15 20.18 2.00
C LYS A 45 9.37 20.02 0.69
N ASP A 46 9.77 19.07 -0.15
CA ASP A 46 9.13 18.83 -1.44
C ASP A 46 7.71 18.28 -1.27
N ALA A 47 7.51 17.42 -0.25
CA ALA A 47 6.18 16.94 0.09
C ALA A 47 5.27 18.08 0.56
N LEU A 48 5.76 18.96 1.44
CA LEU A 48 5.00 20.13 1.89
C LEU A 48 4.63 21.08 0.74
N ALA A 49 5.56 21.31 -0.19
CA ALA A 49 5.29 22.13 -1.37
C ALA A 49 4.19 21.53 -2.25
N ALA A 50 4.22 20.21 -2.47
CA ALA A 50 3.21 19.50 -3.23
C ALA A 50 1.83 19.51 -2.54
N ILE A 51 1.77 19.32 -1.22
CA ILE A 51 0.52 19.38 -0.45
C ILE A 51 -0.10 20.80 -0.54
N ARG A 52 0.74 21.85 -0.46
CA ARG A 52 0.31 23.23 -0.64
C ARG A 52 -0.21 23.50 -2.05
N GLN A 53 0.45 22.97 -3.08
CA GLN A 53 0.00 23.09 -4.46
C GLN A 53 -1.35 22.41 -4.71
N ALA A 54 -1.63 21.31 -3.99
CA ALA A 54 -2.93 20.64 -3.99
C ALA A 54 -4.03 21.38 -3.19
N GLY A 55 -3.71 22.53 -2.58
CA GLY A 55 -4.67 23.39 -1.87
C GLY A 55 -4.72 23.20 -0.36
N PHE A 56 -4.01 22.21 0.21
CA PHE A 56 -4.06 21.90 1.65
C PHE A 56 -3.08 22.73 2.50
N GLY A 57 -2.77 23.96 2.08
CA GLY A 57 -1.77 24.78 2.75
C GLY A 57 -2.14 25.18 4.17
N GLU A 58 -3.41 25.51 4.41
CA GLU A 58 -3.91 25.85 5.75
C GLU A 58 -3.78 24.68 6.72
N VAL A 59 -4.02 23.44 6.24
CA VAL A 59 -3.85 22.22 7.04
C VAL A 59 -2.39 22.05 7.44
N ILE A 60 -1.45 22.31 6.53
CA ILE A 60 -0.01 22.28 6.86
C ILE A 60 0.35 23.35 7.89
N ASP A 61 -0.22 24.55 7.79
CA ASP A 61 0.03 25.63 8.76
C ASP A 61 -0.50 25.30 10.16
N GLN A 62 -1.65 24.61 10.23
CA GLN A 62 -2.20 24.07 11.49
C GLN A 62 -1.29 22.99 12.09
N ILE A 63 -0.81 22.05 11.27
CA ILE A 63 0.13 20.99 11.70
C ILE A 63 1.44 21.60 12.20
N LEU A 64 1.98 22.62 11.51
CA LEU A 64 3.19 23.34 11.93
C LEU A 64 3.01 24.04 13.28
N SER A 65 1.83 24.59 13.52
CA SER A 65 1.51 25.32 14.76
C SER A 65 1.36 24.39 15.97
N ASN A 66 0.87 23.16 15.76
CA ASN A 66 0.76 22.16 16.82
C ASN A 66 1.06 20.73 16.31
N PRO A 67 2.34 20.37 16.10
CA PRO A 67 2.71 19.06 15.57
C PRO A 67 2.32 17.89 16.46
N ALA A 68 2.28 18.10 17.79
CA ALA A 68 2.00 17.04 18.76
C ALA A 68 0.54 16.55 18.74
N SER A 69 -0.39 17.37 18.23
CA SER A 69 -1.81 17.01 18.08
C SER A 69 -2.22 16.87 16.62
N ALA A 70 -1.27 16.95 15.69
CA ALA A 70 -1.54 16.89 14.26
C ALA A 70 -2.04 15.50 13.85
N SER A 71 -3.21 15.47 13.23
CA SER A 71 -3.70 14.30 12.51
C SER A 71 -3.27 14.40 11.04
N LEU A 72 -2.78 13.29 10.49
CA LEU A 72 -2.51 13.16 9.05
C LEU A 72 -3.66 12.45 8.32
N TYR A 73 -4.76 12.14 9.00
CA TYR A 73 -5.90 11.49 8.39
C TYR A 73 -6.58 12.37 7.36
N HIS A 74 -7.01 11.76 6.25
CA HIS A 74 -7.57 12.43 5.07
C HIS A 74 -6.67 13.48 4.39
N LEU A 75 -5.44 13.68 4.86
CA LEU A 75 -4.49 14.54 4.18
C LEU A 75 -3.80 13.73 3.07
N PRO A 76 -3.84 14.16 1.80
CA PRO A 76 -3.06 13.51 0.75
C PRO A 76 -1.57 13.78 0.98
N LEU A 77 -0.80 12.71 1.17
CA LEU A 77 0.64 12.75 1.43
C LEU A 77 1.40 12.24 0.19
N PRO A 78 2.22 13.07 -0.46
CA PRO A 78 3.08 12.61 -1.55
C PRO A 78 4.34 11.96 -0.97
N LEU A 79 4.71 10.82 -1.54
CA LEU A 79 5.87 10.02 -1.17
C LEU A 79 6.72 9.75 -2.41
N HIS A 80 8.04 9.78 -2.24
CA HIS A 80 9.03 9.43 -3.27
C HIS A 80 9.72 8.10 -2.99
N SER A 81 9.50 7.52 -1.80
CA SER A 81 10.03 6.20 -1.46
C SER A 81 9.22 5.52 -0.35
N ALA A 82 9.36 4.19 -0.26
CA ALA A 82 8.83 3.43 0.88
C ALA A 82 9.50 3.82 2.21
N SER A 83 10.76 4.29 2.19
CA SER A 83 11.45 4.75 3.39
C SER A 83 10.80 5.99 4.00
N GLU A 84 10.34 6.94 3.17
CA GLU A 84 9.59 8.11 3.66
C GLU A 84 8.28 7.67 4.34
N PHE A 85 7.60 6.67 3.79
CA PHE A 85 6.39 6.10 4.40
C PHE A 85 6.68 5.53 5.79
N HIS A 86 7.70 4.68 5.93
CA HIS A 86 8.03 4.07 7.22
C HIS A 86 8.60 5.07 8.24
N ASP A 87 9.22 6.15 7.78
CA ASP A 87 9.66 7.22 8.69
C ASP A 87 8.47 7.94 9.32
N ILE A 88 7.42 8.22 8.52
CA ILE A 88 6.18 8.86 9.00
C ILE A 88 5.32 7.86 9.80
N PHE A 89 5.23 6.61 9.35
CA PHE A 89 4.39 5.55 9.91
C PHE A 89 5.23 4.33 10.32
N PRO A 90 5.99 4.41 11.43
CA PRO A 90 6.97 3.38 11.82
C PRO A 90 6.36 2.01 12.13
N ASP A 91 5.10 1.96 12.58
CA ASP A 91 4.48 0.72 13.03
C ASP A 91 3.58 0.09 11.94
N ALA A 92 3.46 0.72 10.77
CA ALA A 92 2.46 0.41 9.73
C ALA A 92 2.41 -1.07 9.28
N VAL A 93 3.57 -1.74 9.28
CA VAL A 93 3.71 -3.14 8.84
C VAL A 93 3.27 -4.13 9.93
N SER A 94 3.34 -3.73 11.20
CA SER A 94 3.20 -4.63 12.34
C SER A 94 1.98 -4.37 13.22
N ALA A 95 1.46 -3.14 13.18
CA ALA A 95 0.33 -2.75 14.00
C ALA A 95 -0.94 -3.47 13.54
N PRO A 96 -1.66 -4.15 14.44
CA PRO A 96 -2.91 -4.80 14.09
C PRO A 96 -3.98 -3.75 13.79
N ALA A 97 -4.73 -3.97 12.72
CA ALA A 97 -5.93 -3.25 12.38
C ALA A 97 -7.10 -3.67 13.29
N GLN A 98 -8.07 -2.78 13.48
CA GLN A 98 -9.32 -3.05 14.21
C GLN A 98 -10.15 -4.14 13.52
N TYR A 99 -10.25 -4.08 12.18
CA TYR A 99 -10.93 -5.11 11.39
C TYR A 99 -10.05 -6.34 11.19
N ARG A 100 -10.62 -7.53 11.43
CA ARG A 100 -9.96 -8.83 11.27
C ARG A 100 -10.81 -9.79 10.45
N SER A 101 -10.19 -10.46 9.49
CA SER A 101 -10.77 -11.56 8.71
C SER A 101 -9.88 -12.81 8.75
N SER A 102 -10.51 -13.98 8.59
CA SER A 102 -9.80 -15.26 8.44
C SER A 102 -8.87 -15.27 7.22
N LEU A 103 -9.32 -14.72 6.09
CA LEU A 103 -8.57 -14.72 4.83
C LEU A 103 -7.69 -13.48 4.69
N ALA A 104 -8.19 -12.30 5.05
CA ALA A 104 -7.46 -11.05 4.86
C ALA A 104 -6.44 -10.75 5.97
N GLY A 105 -6.49 -11.52 7.06
CA GLY A 105 -5.66 -11.31 8.25
C GLY A 105 -6.16 -10.16 9.13
N ASN A 106 -5.27 -9.64 9.97
CA ASN A 106 -5.53 -8.57 10.93
C ASN A 106 -4.60 -7.35 10.74
N LEU A 107 -3.88 -7.27 9.63
CA LEU A 107 -3.02 -6.13 9.29
C LEU A 107 -3.71 -5.28 8.22
N ALA A 108 -3.38 -3.99 8.18
CA ALA A 108 -3.78 -3.13 7.07
C ALA A 108 -2.97 -3.47 5.81
N TRP A 109 -3.58 -3.27 4.64
CA TRP A 109 -2.96 -3.58 3.35
C TRP A 109 -2.25 -2.39 2.70
N LEU A 110 -2.45 -1.16 3.22
CA LEU A 110 -1.77 0.01 2.67
C LEU A 110 -0.24 -0.12 2.66
N ALA A 111 0.37 -0.50 3.78
CA ALA A 111 1.83 -0.61 3.92
C ALA A 111 2.47 -1.58 2.89
N PRO A 112 2.04 -2.86 2.79
CA PRO A 112 2.60 -3.76 1.78
C PRO A 112 2.35 -3.27 0.34
N CYS A 113 1.21 -2.63 0.05
CA CYS A 113 0.97 -2.05 -1.28
C CYS A 113 1.91 -0.88 -1.61
N VAL A 114 2.26 -0.04 -0.63
CA VAL A 114 3.27 1.03 -0.78
C VAL A 114 4.64 0.41 -1.07
N GLU A 115 5.04 -0.60 -0.31
CA GLU A 115 6.29 -1.33 -0.53
C GLU A 115 6.35 -1.93 -1.94
N ASP A 116 5.29 -2.63 -2.36
CA ASP A 116 5.18 -3.22 -3.68
C ASP A 116 5.24 -2.18 -4.80
N PHE A 117 4.57 -1.03 -4.63
CA PHE A 117 4.61 0.06 -5.63
C PHE A 117 6.03 0.54 -5.90
N PHE A 118 6.80 0.85 -4.84
CA PHE A 118 8.18 1.33 -4.99
C PHE A 118 9.13 0.21 -5.42
N ALA A 119 8.92 -1.03 -4.96
CA ALA A 119 9.70 -2.20 -5.39
C ALA A 119 9.53 -2.48 -6.90
N ASN A 120 8.38 -2.15 -7.47
CA ASN A 120 8.09 -2.29 -8.91
C ASN A 120 8.50 -1.06 -9.75
N GLY A 121 9.23 -0.10 -9.17
CA GLY A 121 9.77 1.05 -9.90
C GLY A 121 8.85 2.27 -9.93
N GLY A 122 7.86 2.34 -9.04
CA GLY A 122 7.08 3.56 -8.83
C GLY A 122 7.97 4.74 -8.39
N HIS A 123 7.78 5.90 -9.00
CA HIS A 123 8.61 7.09 -8.71
C HIS A 123 7.98 7.99 -7.66
N ARG A 124 6.65 8.17 -7.71
CA ARG A 124 5.90 9.02 -6.80
C ARG A 124 4.51 8.45 -6.55
N LEU A 125 4.10 8.45 -5.29
CA LEU A 125 2.84 7.91 -4.80
C LEU A 125 2.16 8.93 -3.90
N TRP A 126 0.88 9.17 -4.10
CA TRP A 126 0.06 9.83 -3.10
C TRP A 126 -0.57 8.80 -2.19
N ILE A 127 -0.60 9.04 -0.88
CA ILE A 127 -1.36 8.23 0.05
C ILE A 127 -2.37 9.08 0.80
N VAL A 128 -3.49 8.49 1.18
CA VAL A 128 -4.43 9.09 2.15
C VAL A 128 -4.68 8.05 3.22
N VAL A 129 -4.34 8.39 4.46
CA VAL A 129 -4.61 7.50 5.59
C VAL A 129 -6.02 7.76 6.09
N ILE A 130 -6.80 6.70 6.20
CA ILE A 130 -8.18 6.72 6.69
C ILE A 130 -8.21 6.26 8.15
N PRO A 131 -8.93 6.96 9.04
CA PRO A 131 -9.13 6.51 10.41
C PRO A 131 -9.90 5.18 10.44
N GLU A 132 -9.46 4.22 11.26
CA GLU A 132 -10.09 2.90 11.31
C GLU A 132 -11.52 2.94 11.86
N GLU A 133 -11.81 3.89 12.74
CA GLU A 133 -13.13 4.13 13.30
C GLU A 133 -14.20 4.44 12.25
N GLU A 134 -13.79 4.91 11.07
CA GLU A 134 -14.70 5.24 9.96
C GLU A 134 -14.99 4.06 9.06
N SER A 135 -14.25 2.96 9.21
CA SER A 135 -14.44 1.72 8.45
C SER A 135 -14.56 2.02 6.95
N GLN A 136 -15.54 1.43 6.26
CA GLN A 136 -15.73 1.62 4.82
C GLN A 136 -16.14 3.07 4.46
N GLN A 137 -16.80 3.79 5.37
CA GLN A 137 -17.35 5.12 5.06
C GLN A 137 -16.24 6.17 4.88
N GLY A 138 -15.13 6.05 5.61
CA GLY A 138 -14.01 7.00 5.53
C GLY A 138 -13.31 7.04 4.17
N PHE A 139 -13.50 6.02 3.32
CA PHE A 139 -12.97 5.99 1.96
C PHE A 139 -13.76 6.87 0.99
N PHE A 140 -15.02 7.18 1.30
CA PHE A 140 -15.90 7.93 0.43
C PHE A 140 -15.97 9.41 0.82
N ALA A 141 -16.50 10.23 -0.08
CA ALA A 141 -16.78 11.63 0.21
C ALA A 141 -17.88 11.73 1.28
N ALA A 142 -17.76 12.69 2.19
CA ALA A 142 -18.83 13.00 3.13
C ALA A 142 -20.03 13.63 2.40
N GLU A 143 -21.24 13.49 2.92
CA GLU A 143 -22.44 14.10 2.32
C GLU A 143 -22.34 15.63 2.22
N SER A 144 -21.61 16.27 3.14
CA SER A 144 -21.38 17.72 3.19
C SER A 144 -20.14 18.18 2.40
N THR A 145 -19.61 17.35 1.51
CA THR A 145 -18.39 17.69 0.75
C THR A 145 -18.66 18.83 -0.24
N ASP A 146 -17.87 19.89 -0.14
CA ASP A 146 -17.78 20.96 -1.14
C ASP A 146 -16.46 20.83 -1.89
N LEU A 147 -16.54 20.55 -3.20
CA LEU A 147 -15.35 20.38 -4.04
C LEU A 147 -14.53 21.67 -4.22
N THR A 148 -15.08 22.82 -3.83
CA THR A 148 -14.39 24.11 -3.87
C THR A 148 -13.67 24.45 -2.56
N ASP A 149 -13.96 23.73 -1.47
CA ASP A 149 -13.36 23.93 -0.15
C ASP A 149 -12.62 22.66 0.31
N THR A 150 -11.29 22.74 0.28
CA THR A 150 -10.38 21.64 0.68
C THR A 150 -10.55 21.20 2.13
N SER A 151 -11.07 22.06 3.01
CA SER A 151 -11.28 21.72 4.42
C SER A 151 -12.42 20.72 4.63
N THR A 152 -13.34 20.61 3.66
CA THR A 152 -14.48 19.68 3.69
C THR A 152 -14.16 18.34 3.03
N LEU A 153 -13.06 18.24 2.29
CA LEU A 153 -12.73 17.06 1.51
C LEU A 153 -12.29 15.91 2.43
N ARG A 154 -12.85 14.73 2.19
CA ARG A 154 -12.53 13.49 2.91
C ARG A 154 -12.44 12.30 1.97
N GLY A 155 -11.76 11.24 2.42
CA GLY A 155 -11.60 10.01 1.66
C GLY A 155 -11.09 10.29 0.25
N ILE A 156 -11.74 9.68 -0.74
CA ILE A 156 -11.42 9.86 -2.16
C ILE A 156 -11.54 11.31 -2.66
N ALA A 157 -12.38 12.15 -2.05
CA ALA A 157 -12.59 13.52 -2.50
C ALA A 157 -11.31 14.38 -2.36
N THR A 158 -10.45 14.05 -1.40
CA THR A 158 -9.18 14.75 -1.16
C THR A 158 -8.23 14.62 -2.35
N LEU A 159 -8.30 13.50 -3.07
CA LEU A 159 -7.47 13.23 -4.24
C LEU A 159 -7.98 13.90 -5.51
N LEU A 160 -9.25 14.30 -5.56
CA LEU A 160 -9.80 15.07 -6.68
C LEU A 160 -9.16 16.47 -6.78
N ALA A 161 -8.61 16.97 -5.66
CA ALA A 161 -7.85 18.21 -5.62
C ALA A 161 -6.41 18.07 -6.15
N VAL A 162 -5.94 16.85 -6.45
CA VAL A 162 -4.57 16.57 -6.94
C VAL A 162 -4.61 16.28 -8.45
N PRO A 163 -4.31 17.25 -9.33
CA PRO A 163 -4.53 17.10 -10.77
C PRO A 163 -3.65 16.04 -11.44
N SER A 164 -2.51 15.71 -10.83
CA SER A 164 -1.58 14.72 -11.35
C SER A 164 -2.05 13.28 -11.13
N VAL A 165 -3.00 13.03 -10.22
CA VAL A 165 -3.47 11.66 -9.93
C VAL A 165 -4.37 11.17 -11.06
N GLY A 166 -4.03 10.04 -11.67
CA GLY A 166 -4.88 9.38 -12.67
C GLY A 166 -5.22 7.92 -12.39
N SER A 167 -4.68 7.35 -11.31
CA SER A 167 -5.11 6.04 -10.81
C SER A 167 -5.26 6.09 -9.30
N ILE A 168 -6.35 5.51 -8.80
CA ILE A 168 -6.67 5.43 -7.38
C ILE A 168 -6.84 3.96 -7.01
N CYS A 169 -6.09 3.51 -6.00
CA CYS A 169 -6.18 2.18 -5.44
C CYS A 169 -6.71 2.26 -3.99
N LEU A 170 -7.55 1.30 -3.61
CA LEU A 170 -8.23 1.26 -2.31
C LEU A 170 -7.94 -0.06 -1.59
N PRO A 171 -6.66 -0.40 -1.30
CA PRO A 171 -6.27 -1.72 -0.80
C PRO A 171 -7.04 -2.13 0.46
N ASP A 172 -7.22 -1.21 1.41
CA ASP A 172 -7.94 -1.54 2.63
C ASP A 172 -9.46 -1.53 2.49
N LEU A 173 -10.02 -0.83 1.49
CA LEU A 173 -11.45 -0.96 1.21
C LEU A 173 -11.76 -2.37 0.70
N GLU A 174 -10.89 -2.90 -0.17
CA GLU A 174 -10.94 -4.29 -0.64
C GLU A 174 -10.83 -5.26 0.54
N ARG A 175 -9.85 -5.05 1.43
CA ARG A 175 -9.70 -5.82 2.67
C ARG A 175 -10.98 -5.87 3.50
N LEU A 176 -11.68 -4.73 3.63
CA LEU A 176 -12.93 -4.62 4.37
C LEU A 176 -14.12 -5.32 3.68
N GLN A 177 -14.04 -5.64 2.38
CA GLN A 177 -15.08 -6.42 1.69
C GLN A 177 -14.98 -7.92 1.96
N ILE A 178 -13.81 -8.41 2.42
CA ILE A 178 -13.60 -9.84 2.68
C ILE A 178 -14.27 -10.19 4.01
N PRO A 179 -15.32 -11.03 4.02
CA PRO A 179 -16.06 -11.33 5.25
C PRO A 179 -15.16 -11.89 6.35
N ALA A 180 -15.44 -11.49 7.60
CA ALA A 180 -14.60 -11.85 8.75
C ALA A 180 -14.51 -13.38 8.98
N ARG A 181 -15.58 -14.11 8.62
CA ARG A 181 -15.73 -15.56 8.80
C ARG A 181 -16.07 -16.26 7.50
N LEU A 182 -15.44 -15.87 6.39
CA LEU A 182 -15.57 -16.66 5.17
C LEU A 182 -15.01 -18.06 5.45
N PRO A 183 -15.76 -19.14 5.19
CA PRO A 183 -15.21 -20.48 5.27
C PRO A 183 -13.98 -20.58 4.35
N ASP A 184 -12.95 -21.30 4.82
CA ASP A 184 -11.76 -21.54 4.03
C ASP A 184 -12.13 -22.30 2.75
N VAL A 185 -11.35 -22.09 1.68
CA VAL A 185 -11.55 -22.79 0.41
C VAL A 185 -11.44 -24.29 0.70
N PRO A 186 -12.46 -25.10 0.38
CA PRO A 186 -12.39 -26.54 0.61
C PRO A 186 -11.15 -27.09 -0.09
N ARG A 187 -10.18 -27.58 0.69
CA ARG A 187 -9.03 -28.27 0.13
C ARG A 187 -9.54 -29.55 -0.49
N VAL A 188 -9.49 -29.64 -1.83
CA VAL A 188 -9.62 -30.91 -2.53
C VAL A 188 -8.47 -31.76 -2.04
N ARG A 189 -8.74 -32.71 -1.15
CA ARG A 189 -7.78 -33.77 -0.85
C ARG A 189 -7.78 -34.65 -2.07
N LEU A 190 -6.86 -34.42 -2.99
CA LEU A 190 -6.52 -35.43 -3.98
C LEU A 190 -6.10 -36.67 -3.20
N ASP A 191 -6.62 -37.83 -3.57
CA ASP A 191 -6.10 -39.09 -3.09
C ASP A 191 -4.61 -39.08 -3.44
N ASN A 192 -3.76 -39.08 -2.43
CA ASN A 192 -2.33 -39.24 -2.61
C ASN A 192 -2.05 -40.74 -2.47
N PRO A 193 -2.11 -41.53 -3.56
CA PRO A 193 -1.85 -42.95 -3.49
C PRO A 193 -0.44 -43.17 -2.93
N GLU A 194 -0.25 -44.25 -2.16
CA GLU A 194 1.08 -44.58 -1.68
C GLU A 194 2.06 -44.71 -2.87
N PRO A 195 3.25 -44.10 -2.77
CA PRO A 195 4.21 -44.14 -3.87
C PRO A 195 4.55 -45.61 -4.18
N THR A 196 4.14 -46.06 -5.35
CA THR A 196 4.38 -47.43 -5.82
C THR A 196 5.52 -47.41 -6.83
N PHE A 197 6.46 -48.33 -6.71
CA PHE A 197 7.50 -48.49 -7.73
C PHE A 197 6.89 -49.05 -9.00
N ILE A 198 6.96 -48.27 -10.08
CA ILE A 198 6.50 -48.68 -11.40
C ILE A 198 7.72 -49.11 -12.23
N PRO A 199 7.74 -50.33 -12.78
CA PRO A 199 8.81 -50.75 -13.69
C PRO A 199 8.90 -49.82 -14.90
N CYS A 200 10.12 -49.49 -15.33
CA CYS A 200 10.36 -48.55 -16.45
C CYS A 200 9.75 -48.97 -17.80
N SER A 201 9.22 -50.19 -17.90
CA SER A 201 8.48 -50.70 -19.06
C SER A 201 7.01 -50.30 -19.09
N GLN A 202 6.48 -49.67 -18.03
CA GLN A 202 5.11 -49.19 -17.95
C GLN A 202 5.08 -47.66 -18.03
N SER A 203 4.28 -47.14 -18.96
CA SER A 203 3.95 -45.72 -19.05
C SER A 203 2.55 -45.53 -18.46
N LEU A 204 2.40 -44.59 -17.52
CA LEU A 204 1.10 -44.06 -17.14
C LEU A 204 0.91 -42.73 -17.84
N ASP A 205 -0.29 -42.48 -18.35
CA ASP A 205 -0.68 -41.15 -18.83
C ASP A 205 -0.83 -40.22 -17.63
N ASP A 206 0.12 -39.29 -17.50
CA ASP A 206 0.13 -38.25 -16.48
C ASP A 206 -0.74 -37.06 -16.94
N ASP A 207 -2.04 -37.32 -17.14
CA ASP A 207 -3.02 -36.30 -17.57
C ASP A 207 -3.44 -35.35 -16.43
N HIS A 208 -2.96 -35.58 -15.21
CA HIS A 208 -3.30 -34.80 -14.03
C HIS A 208 -2.09 -34.11 -13.38
N ARG A 209 -1.19 -33.59 -14.21
CA ARG A 209 -0.20 -32.65 -13.71
C ARG A 209 -0.89 -31.35 -13.30
N GLU A 210 -1.07 -31.15 -11.99
CA GLU A 210 -1.40 -29.86 -11.40
C GLU A 210 -0.39 -28.82 -11.93
N ARG A 211 -0.87 -27.93 -12.79
CA ARG A 211 -0.12 -26.74 -13.19
C ARG A 211 -0.23 -25.71 -12.06
N ARG A 212 0.68 -25.85 -11.10
CA ARG A 212 1.08 -24.88 -10.05
C ARG A 212 0.04 -24.48 -9.02
#